data_AF-A0A9J7XAJ7-F1
#
_entry.id   AF-A0A9J7XAJ7-F1
#
_cell.length_a   1.000
_cell.length_b   1.000
_cell.length_c   1.000
_cell.angle_alpha   90.00
_cell.angle_beta   90.00
_cell.angle_gamma   90.00
#
_symmetry.space_group_name_H-M   'P 1'
#
loop_
_entity.id
_entity.type
_entity.pdbx_description
1 polymer ?
#
loop_
_entity_poly.entity_id
_entity_poly.type
_entity_poly.pdbx_seq_one_letter_code
_entity_poly.pdbx_strand_id
1 'polypeptide(L)'
;MSNVTKSKRPRYNSEIRRDKVRNKTRICIGDAFERWRRLKTEKILNTDANVANFLLERDKYRFYACLLRARFDENKHEKDMMKATMMLKAGEEEFWANQHPQPYLFPDSPGGTSYERYECYKVPEWCLDHWHPSEKAMYPDYFAKREQWKKLRVQSWDKEVQQLQTETHADGPKSEALPPAHKEGDLPPLWWQFVTRSRERPM
;
A
#
# COMPACT_ATOMS: atom_id res chain seq x y z
N MET A 1 12.56 49.10 36.87
CA MET A 1 13.71 48.39 36.26
C MET A 1 13.36 48.10 34.81
N SER A 2 14.02 48.78 33.89
CA SER A 2 13.76 48.75 32.44
C SER A 2 14.27 47.44 31.83
N ASN A 3 13.38 46.66 31.21
CA ASN A 3 13.71 45.43 30.49
C ASN A 3 14.54 45.77 29.25
N VAL A 4 15.85 45.51 29.31
CA VAL A 4 16.76 45.60 28.17
C VAL A 4 16.45 44.44 27.22
N THR A 5 15.65 44.69 26.18
CA THR A 5 15.48 43.75 25.07
C THR A 5 16.81 43.67 24.31
N LYS A 6 17.51 42.54 24.45
CA LYS A 6 18.73 42.25 23.67
C LYS A 6 18.42 42.38 22.17
N SER A 7 19.17 43.25 21.49
CA SER A 7 19.16 43.39 20.03
C SER A 7 19.49 42.04 19.39
N LYS A 8 18.61 41.55 18.50
CA LYS A 8 18.82 40.29 17.78
C LYS A 8 20.00 40.46 16.83
N ARG A 9 20.96 39.52 16.88
CA ARG A 9 22.13 39.52 15.98
C ARG A 9 21.67 39.55 14.51
N PRO A 10 22.37 40.30 13.63
CA PRO A 10 22.05 40.30 12.21
C PRO A 10 22.20 38.89 11.64
N ARG A 11 21.18 38.41 10.91
CA ARG A 11 21.23 37.10 10.26
C ARG A 11 22.19 37.12 9.09
N TYR A 12 22.97 36.04 8.95
CA TYR A 12 23.93 35.91 7.87
C TYR A 12 23.22 35.55 6.54
N ASN A 13 23.75 36.02 5.41
CA ASN A 13 23.12 35.82 4.09
C ASN A 13 22.94 34.34 3.72
N SER A 14 23.78 33.42 4.21
CA SER A 14 23.58 31.97 3.99
C SER A 14 22.40 31.39 4.77
N GLU A 15 22.06 31.95 5.93
CA GLU A 15 20.87 31.56 6.69
C GLU A 15 19.60 32.03 5.98
N ILE A 16 19.62 33.26 5.46
CA ILE A 16 18.50 33.80 4.67
C ILE A 16 18.29 32.97 3.40
N ARG A 17 19.36 32.57 2.72
CA ARG A 17 19.28 31.68 1.55
C ARG A 17 18.74 30.30 1.92
N ARG A 18 19.22 29.69 3.02
CA ARG A 18 18.70 28.41 3.53
C ARG A 18 17.22 28.47 3.89
N ASP A 19 16.77 29.55 4.55
CA ASP A 19 15.36 29.75 4.88
C ASP A 19 14.50 29.95 3.62
N LYS A 20 14.99 30.67 2.61
CA LYS A 20 14.29 30.81 1.31
C LYS A 20 14.15 29.47 0.59
N VAL A 21 15.16 28.61 0.64
CA VAL A 21 15.12 27.26 0.05
C VAL A 21 14.17 26.36 0.84
N ARG A 22 14.21 26.38 2.19
CA ARG A 22 13.24 25.66 3.04
C ARG A 22 11.81 26.14 2.82
N ASN A 23 11.59 27.44 2.65
CA ASN A 23 10.25 27.97 2.39
C ASN A 23 9.70 27.57 1.01
N LYS A 24 10.57 27.32 0.02
CA LYS A 24 10.15 26.75 -1.28
C LYS A 24 9.73 25.28 -1.20
N THR A 25 10.33 24.51 -0.29
CA THR A 25 10.00 23.08 -0.05
C THR A 25 9.04 22.85 1.10
N ARG A 26 8.62 23.91 1.78
CA ARG A 26 7.64 23.85 2.86
C ARG A 26 6.26 23.68 2.22
N ILE A 27 5.66 22.51 2.40
CA ILE A 27 4.23 22.32 2.19
C ILE A 27 3.53 23.24 3.20
N CYS A 28 3.02 24.38 2.74
CA CYS A 28 2.15 25.21 3.55
C CYS A 28 0.85 24.44 3.74
N ILE A 29 0.68 23.84 4.92
CA ILE A 29 -0.59 23.26 5.37
C ILE A 29 -1.68 24.36 5.51
N GLY A 30 -1.35 25.62 5.20
CA GLY A 30 -2.26 26.76 5.22
C GLY A 30 -2.92 26.94 6.58
N ASP A 31 -4.16 27.42 6.55
CA ASP A 31 -5.01 27.57 7.75
C ASP A 31 -5.33 26.23 8.41
N ALA A 32 -5.11 25.08 7.74
CA ALA A 32 -5.43 23.78 8.31
C ALA A 32 -4.54 23.44 9.52
N PHE A 33 -3.28 23.90 9.55
CA PHE A 33 -2.40 23.69 10.71
C PHE A 33 -2.72 24.64 11.87
N GLU A 34 -3.15 25.86 11.56
CA GLU A 34 -3.62 26.82 12.57
C GLU A 34 -4.97 26.38 13.16
N ARG A 35 -5.88 25.89 12.32
CA ARG A 35 -7.15 25.28 12.73
C ARG A 35 -6.92 24.02 13.57
N TRP A 36 -5.98 23.16 13.19
CA TRP A 36 -5.56 21.99 13.97
C TRP A 36 -5.00 22.39 15.34
N ARG A 37 -4.20 23.46 15.41
CA ARG A 37 -3.66 23.99 16.68
C ARG A 37 -4.74 24.65 17.55
N ARG A 38 -5.69 25.39 16.95
CA ARG A 38 -6.86 25.96 17.65
C ARG A 38 -7.75 24.88 18.25
N LEU A 39 -8.06 23.83 17.49
CA LEU A 39 -8.88 22.70 17.94
C LEU A 39 -8.32 22.00 19.19
N LYS A 40 -6.99 21.91 19.33
CA LYS A 40 -6.37 21.38 20.55
C LYS A 40 -6.64 22.23 21.78
N THR A 41 -6.52 23.55 21.66
CA THR A 41 -6.78 24.52 22.74
C THR A 41 -8.25 24.69 23.08
N GLU A 42 -9.14 24.69 22.07
CA GLU A 42 -10.58 24.96 22.28
C GLU A 42 -11.34 23.73 22.80
N LYS A 43 -10.91 22.52 22.44
CA LYS A 43 -11.59 21.26 22.79
C LYS A 43 -10.81 20.39 23.78
N ILE A 44 -9.70 20.89 24.35
CA ILE A 44 -8.83 20.15 25.30
C ILE A 44 -8.40 18.79 24.73
N LEU A 45 -8.14 18.75 23.41
CA LEU A 45 -7.70 17.54 22.72
C LEU A 45 -6.17 17.49 22.79
N ASN A 46 -5.66 16.90 23.88
CA ASN A 46 -4.25 16.97 24.27
C ASN A 46 -3.30 16.17 23.36
N THR A 47 -3.81 15.32 22.46
CA THR A 47 -3.01 14.44 21.59
C THR A 47 -3.45 14.52 20.13
N ASP A 48 -2.51 14.31 19.21
CA ASP A 48 -2.74 14.31 17.75
C ASP A 48 -3.76 13.24 17.35
N ALA A 49 -3.76 12.10 18.04
CA ALA A 49 -4.72 11.02 17.87
C ALA A 49 -6.14 11.44 18.27
N ASN A 50 -6.31 12.24 19.31
CA ASN A 50 -7.63 12.74 19.74
C ASN A 50 -8.19 13.76 18.74
N VAL A 51 -7.33 14.58 18.12
CA VAL A 51 -7.74 15.49 17.04
C VAL A 51 -8.10 14.73 15.77
N ALA A 52 -7.34 13.68 15.41
CA ALA A 52 -7.66 12.82 14.28
C ALA A 52 -8.97 12.03 14.51
N ASN A 53 -9.20 11.53 15.72
CA ASN A 53 -10.46 10.88 16.09
C ASN A 53 -11.66 11.86 16.05
N PHE A 54 -11.47 13.10 16.51
CA PHE A 54 -12.47 14.16 16.41
C PHE A 54 -12.81 14.51 14.96
N LEU A 55 -11.82 14.57 14.07
CA LEU A 55 -12.04 14.79 12.64
C LEU A 55 -12.71 13.61 11.93
N LEU A 56 -12.86 12.45 12.61
CA LEU A 56 -13.38 11.19 12.06
C LEU A 56 -14.63 10.66 12.80
N GLU A 57 -15.31 11.46 13.64
CA GLU A 57 -16.53 11.16 14.43
C GLU A 57 -17.07 9.72 14.22
N ARG A 58 -16.38 8.75 14.87
CA ARG A 58 -16.55 7.32 14.60
C ARG A 58 -17.94 6.81 15.00
N ASP A 59 -18.53 7.44 15.99
CA ASP A 59 -19.89 7.28 16.49
C ASP A 59 -20.92 7.61 15.41
N LYS A 60 -20.81 8.78 14.76
CA LYS A 60 -21.71 9.17 13.66
C LYS A 60 -21.55 8.25 12.46
N TYR A 61 -20.31 7.95 12.08
CA TYR A 61 -20.04 6.96 11.02
C TYR A 61 -20.74 5.63 11.33
N ARG A 62 -20.58 5.12 12.55
CA ARG A 62 -21.16 3.83 12.94
C ARG A 62 -22.69 3.84 12.88
N PHE A 63 -23.32 4.93 13.33
CA PHE A 63 -24.76 5.11 13.24
C PHE A 63 -25.26 5.03 11.80
N TYR A 64 -24.71 5.84 10.88
CA TYR A 64 -25.12 5.83 9.47
C TYR A 64 -24.77 4.52 8.76
N ALA A 65 -23.65 3.89 9.11
CA ALA A 65 -23.29 2.57 8.57
C ALA A 65 -24.33 1.49 8.93
N CYS A 66 -24.86 1.52 10.16
CA CYS A 66 -25.94 0.61 10.57
C CYS A 66 -27.24 0.87 9.80
N LEU A 67 -27.62 2.14 9.59
CA LEU A 67 -28.80 2.49 8.78
C LEU A 67 -28.64 2.04 7.32
N LEU A 68 -27.48 2.27 6.72
CA LEU A 68 -27.19 1.81 5.36
C LEU A 68 -27.24 0.29 5.28
N ARG A 69 -26.68 -0.42 6.27
CA ARG A 69 -26.74 -1.88 6.33
C ARG A 69 -28.19 -2.39 6.40
N ALA A 70 -29.05 -1.74 7.17
CA ALA A 70 -30.47 -2.08 7.23
C ALA A 70 -31.15 -1.96 5.85
N ARG A 71 -30.87 -0.90 5.07
CA ARG A 71 -31.37 -0.74 3.68
C ARG A 71 -30.96 -1.91 2.77
N PHE A 72 -29.72 -2.41 2.91
CA PHE A 72 -29.26 -3.59 2.17
C PHE A 72 -29.96 -4.87 2.65
N ASP A 73 -30.16 -5.01 3.96
CA ASP A 73 -30.79 -6.21 4.54
C ASP A 73 -32.29 -6.32 4.17
N GLU A 74 -33.01 -5.22 4.03
CA GLU A 74 -34.40 -5.18 3.53
C GLU A 74 -34.55 -5.82 2.14
N ASN A 75 -33.56 -5.63 1.26
CA ASN A 75 -33.60 -6.09 -0.14
C ASN A 75 -32.79 -7.38 -0.38
N LYS A 76 -32.24 -8.00 0.68
CA LYS A 76 -31.37 -9.18 0.60
C LYS A 76 -32.08 -10.42 0.02
N HIS A 77 -33.39 -10.53 0.22
CA HIS A 77 -34.18 -11.71 -0.16
C HIS A 77 -34.97 -11.53 -1.48
N GLU A 78 -34.63 -10.52 -2.28
CA GLU A 78 -35.20 -10.34 -3.60
C GLU A 78 -34.81 -11.50 -4.53
N LYS A 79 -35.79 -12.11 -5.20
CA LYS A 79 -35.58 -13.29 -6.06
C LYS A 79 -35.50 -12.93 -7.53
N ASP A 80 -36.07 -11.79 -7.92
CA ASP A 80 -36.03 -11.32 -9.30
C ASP A 80 -34.68 -10.66 -9.60
N MET A 81 -33.89 -11.30 -10.46
CA MET A 81 -32.56 -10.83 -10.85
C MET A 81 -32.61 -9.54 -11.67
N MET A 82 -33.67 -9.30 -12.44
CA MET A 82 -33.82 -8.06 -13.22
C MET A 82 -34.03 -6.89 -12.27
N LYS A 83 -34.94 -7.07 -11.30
CA LYS A 83 -35.19 -6.09 -10.24
C LYS A 83 -33.95 -5.84 -9.39
N ALA A 84 -33.23 -6.89 -9.01
CA ALA A 84 -31.97 -6.76 -8.25
C ALA A 84 -30.90 -5.97 -9.03
N THR A 85 -30.76 -6.21 -10.33
CA THR A 85 -29.83 -5.48 -11.20
C THR A 85 -30.22 -4.01 -11.34
N MET A 86 -31.53 -3.72 -11.47
CA MET A 86 -32.03 -2.34 -11.50
C MET A 86 -31.78 -1.62 -10.18
N MET A 87 -31.99 -2.29 -9.04
CA MET A 87 -31.67 -1.74 -7.72
C MET A 87 -30.17 -1.48 -7.55
N LEU A 88 -29.32 -2.38 -8.04
CA LEU A 88 -27.86 -2.20 -8.01
C LEU A 88 -27.45 -0.96 -8.81
N LYS A 89 -27.97 -0.81 -10.03
CA LYS A 89 -27.71 0.37 -10.86
C LYS A 89 -28.15 1.67 -10.17
N ALA A 90 -29.34 1.70 -9.59
CA ALA A 90 -29.83 2.86 -8.85
C ALA A 90 -28.94 3.17 -7.62
N GLY A 91 -28.45 2.13 -6.93
CA GLY A 91 -27.51 2.27 -5.81
C GLY A 91 -26.14 2.81 -6.23
N GLU A 92 -25.62 2.39 -7.39
CA GLU A 92 -24.37 2.92 -7.96
C GLU A 92 -24.53 4.39 -8.39
N GLU A 93 -25.68 4.78 -8.95
CA GLU A 93 -26.00 6.18 -9.27
C GLU A 93 -26.10 7.05 -8.00
N GLU A 94 -26.76 6.57 -6.94
CA GLU A 94 -26.80 7.23 -5.64
C GLU A 94 -25.39 7.39 -5.04
N PHE A 95 -24.56 6.33 -5.12
CA PHE A 95 -23.18 6.38 -4.65
C PHE A 95 -22.34 7.38 -5.45
N TRP A 96 -22.45 7.37 -6.78
CA TRP A 96 -21.69 8.26 -7.65
C TRP A 96 -22.02 9.74 -7.39
N ALA A 97 -23.29 10.06 -7.16
CA ALA A 97 -23.73 11.43 -6.87
C ALA A 97 -23.25 11.93 -5.49
N ASN A 98 -23.12 11.03 -4.51
CA ASN A 98 -22.81 11.38 -3.12
C ASN A 98 -21.36 11.04 -2.69
N GLN A 99 -20.51 10.59 -3.61
CA GLN A 99 -19.13 10.24 -3.29
C GLN A 99 -18.33 11.48 -2.86
N HIS A 100 -17.45 11.31 -1.87
CA HIS A 100 -16.59 12.40 -1.43
C HIS A 100 -15.51 12.69 -2.49
N PRO A 101 -15.28 13.96 -2.89
CA PRO A 101 -14.30 14.29 -3.94
C PRO A 101 -12.87 13.84 -3.66
N GLN A 102 -12.50 13.74 -2.38
CA GLN A 102 -11.20 13.25 -1.92
C GLN A 102 -11.40 12.12 -0.92
N PRO A 103 -11.58 10.86 -1.36
CA PRO A 103 -11.76 9.74 -0.45
C PRO A 103 -10.51 9.52 0.40
N TYR A 104 -10.70 8.95 1.60
CA TYR A 104 -9.59 8.48 2.40
C TYR A 104 -9.00 7.23 1.75
N LEU A 105 -7.73 7.31 1.34
CA LEU A 105 -6.96 6.18 0.83
C LEU A 105 -5.93 5.74 1.87
N PHE A 106 -5.72 4.43 1.99
CA PHE A 106 -4.66 3.91 2.83
C PHE A 106 -3.29 4.31 2.25
N PRO A 107 -2.28 4.57 3.09
CA PRO A 107 -0.98 5.04 2.59
C PRO A 107 -0.38 4.12 1.51
N ASP A 108 -0.45 2.81 1.72
CA ASP A 108 0.15 1.79 0.85
C ASP A 108 -0.79 1.31 -0.28
N SER A 109 -2.06 1.75 -0.31
CA SER A 109 -2.99 1.42 -1.41
C SER A 109 -2.74 2.26 -2.65
N PRO A 110 -3.14 1.83 -3.85
CA PRO A 110 -3.05 2.64 -5.06
C PRO A 110 -3.66 4.04 -4.87
N GLY A 111 -2.92 5.09 -5.25
CA GLY A 111 -3.31 6.49 -5.03
C GLY A 111 -3.05 7.03 -3.61
N GLY A 112 -2.57 6.17 -2.70
CA GLY A 112 -2.13 6.55 -1.36
C GLY A 112 -0.82 7.34 -1.34
N THR A 113 -0.51 7.97 -0.21
CA THR A 113 0.65 8.87 -0.07
C THR A 113 2.00 8.14 0.05
N SER A 114 2.00 6.83 0.29
CA SER A 114 3.20 5.98 0.30
C SER A 114 3.12 4.82 -0.70
N TYR A 115 2.17 4.87 -1.64
CA TYR A 115 2.07 3.90 -2.71
C TYR A 115 3.39 3.84 -3.49
N GLU A 116 3.92 2.64 -3.70
CA GLU A 116 5.19 2.37 -4.39
C GLU A 116 6.43 3.09 -3.80
N ARG A 117 6.34 3.68 -2.61
CA ARG A 117 7.45 4.40 -1.96
C ARG A 117 8.72 3.56 -1.85
N TYR A 118 8.58 2.26 -1.62
CA TYR A 118 9.69 1.33 -1.45
C TYR A 118 10.05 0.56 -2.71
N GLU A 119 9.38 0.79 -3.83
CA GLU A 119 9.59 0.03 -5.08
C GLU A 119 11.02 0.20 -5.60
N CYS A 120 11.61 1.39 -5.45
CA CYS A 120 13.01 1.66 -5.84
C CYS A 120 14.06 0.83 -5.08
N TYR A 121 13.70 0.22 -3.95
CA TYR A 121 14.58 -0.64 -3.15
C TYR A 121 14.34 -2.13 -3.41
N LYS A 122 13.31 -2.48 -4.19
CA LYS A 122 12.96 -3.87 -4.51
C LYS A 122 13.83 -4.39 -5.66
N VAL A 123 15.12 -4.57 -5.39
CA VAL A 123 16.06 -5.16 -6.35
C VAL A 123 15.68 -6.62 -6.61
N PRO A 124 15.49 -7.04 -7.87
CA PRO A 124 15.12 -8.42 -8.16
C PRO A 124 16.28 -9.35 -7.82
N GLU A 125 15.93 -10.55 -7.36
CA GLU A 125 16.88 -11.47 -6.73
C GLU A 125 18.04 -11.85 -7.66
N TRP A 126 17.77 -11.95 -8.97
CA TRP A 126 18.74 -12.37 -9.98
C TRP A 126 19.91 -11.38 -10.14
N CYS A 127 19.74 -10.11 -9.72
CA CYS A 127 20.84 -9.14 -9.73
C CYS A 127 22.04 -9.57 -8.86
N LEU A 128 21.79 -10.39 -7.82
CA LEU A 128 22.84 -10.92 -6.95
C LEU A 128 23.80 -11.89 -7.68
N ASP A 129 23.38 -12.44 -8.82
CA ASP A 129 24.24 -13.30 -9.62
C ASP A 129 25.38 -12.51 -10.30
N HIS A 130 25.19 -11.21 -10.52
CA HIS A 130 26.18 -10.33 -11.16
C HIS A 130 27.23 -9.73 -10.21
N TRP A 131 27.15 -10.00 -8.90
CA TRP A 131 28.13 -9.52 -7.93
C TRP A 131 29.52 -10.10 -8.17
N HIS A 132 30.56 -9.32 -7.86
CA HIS A 132 31.94 -9.77 -8.00
C HIS A 132 32.23 -10.89 -6.97
N PRO A 133 33.04 -11.92 -7.29
CA PRO A 133 33.35 -13.01 -6.35
C PRO A 133 33.86 -12.55 -4.98
N SER A 134 34.62 -11.45 -4.90
CA SER A 134 35.08 -10.89 -3.62
C SER A 134 33.93 -10.37 -2.75
N GLU A 135 32.86 -9.84 -3.35
CA GLU A 135 31.67 -9.36 -2.65
C GLU A 135 30.81 -10.54 -2.19
N LYS A 136 30.70 -11.58 -3.03
CA LYS A 136 30.01 -12.83 -2.65
C LYS A 136 30.70 -13.55 -1.51
N ALA A 137 32.04 -13.53 -1.49
CA ALA A 137 32.84 -14.13 -0.43
C ALA A 137 32.59 -13.50 0.96
N MET A 138 32.00 -12.30 1.02
CA MET A 138 31.54 -11.68 2.27
C MET A 138 30.38 -12.45 2.93
N TYR A 139 29.55 -13.13 2.14
CA TYR A 139 28.34 -13.83 2.60
C TYR A 139 28.30 -15.30 2.18
N PRO A 140 29.28 -16.12 2.61
CA PRO A 140 29.47 -17.48 2.10
C PRO A 140 28.25 -18.38 2.34
N ASP A 141 27.68 -18.34 3.54
CA ASP A 141 26.53 -19.18 3.91
C ASP A 141 25.26 -18.84 3.12
N TYR A 142 25.05 -17.55 2.83
CA TYR A 142 23.89 -17.10 2.06
C TYR A 142 23.98 -17.59 0.61
N PHE A 143 25.13 -17.39 -0.03
CA PHE A 143 25.33 -17.85 -1.41
C PHE A 143 25.34 -19.38 -1.51
N ALA A 144 25.89 -20.10 -0.52
CA ALA A 144 25.79 -21.56 -0.46
C ALA A 144 24.34 -22.06 -0.41
N LYS A 145 23.48 -21.43 0.41
CA LYS A 145 22.05 -21.75 0.48
C LYS A 145 21.32 -21.37 -0.82
N ARG A 146 21.63 -20.21 -1.41
CA ARG A 146 21.04 -19.74 -2.67
C ARG A 146 21.27 -20.74 -3.81
N GLU A 147 22.45 -21.33 -3.91
CA GLU A 147 22.74 -22.35 -4.93
C GLU A 147 21.86 -23.59 -4.78
N GLN A 148 21.46 -23.96 -3.56
CA GLN A 148 20.50 -25.06 -3.33
C GLN A 148 19.11 -24.70 -3.92
N TRP A 149 18.66 -23.46 -3.73
CA TRP A 149 17.39 -22.97 -4.30
C TRP A 149 17.43 -22.91 -5.83
N LYS A 150 18.54 -22.44 -6.41
CA LYS A 150 18.73 -22.42 -7.87
C LYS A 150 18.74 -23.84 -8.46
N LYS A 151 19.40 -24.78 -7.79
CA LYS A 151 19.38 -26.20 -8.17
C LYS A 151 17.96 -26.77 -8.13
N LEU A 152 17.20 -26.49 -7.07
CA LEU A 152 15.80 -26.90 -6.95
C LEU A 152 14.95 -26.34 -8.10
N ARG A 153 15.10 -25.06 -8.45
CA ARG A 153 14.41 -24.42 -9.58
C ARG A 153 14.70 -25.10 -10.92
N VAL A 154 15.96 -25.43 -11.18
CA VAL A 154 16.35 -26.12 -12.43
C VAL A 154 15.76 -27.53 -12.47
N GLN A 155 15.74 -28.23 -11.34
CA GLN A 155 15.18 -29.58 -11.24
C GLN A 155 13.65 -29.62 -11.38
N SER A 156 12.95 -28.57 -10.93
CA SER A 156 11.49 -28.52 -10.99
C SER A 156 10.96 -28.05 -12.35
N TRP A 157 11.72 -27.24 -13.10
CA TRP A 157 11.26 -26.58 -14.32
C TRP A 157 10.62 -27.52 -15.36
N ASP A 158 11.30 -28.60 -15.74
CA ASP A 158 10.79 -29.50 -16.78
C ASP A 158 9.50 -30.20 -16.35
N LYS A 159 9.37 -30.53 -15.06
CA LYS A 159 8.16 -31.14 -14.49
C LYS A 159 7.00 -30.16 -14.48
N GLU A 160 7.26 -28.90 -14.10
CA GLU A 160 6.27 -27.83 -14.10
C GLU A 160 5.72 -27.58 -15.50
N VAL A 161 6.61 -27.48 -16.50
CA VAL A 161 6.23 -27.27 -17.90
C VAL A 161 5.42 -28.46 -18.43
N GLN A 162 5.84 -29.69 -18.11
CA GLN A 162 5.11 -30.90 -18.50
C GLN A 162 3.70 -30.93 -17.88
N GLN A 163 3.58 -30.57 -16.59
CA GLN A 163 2.29 -30.47 -15.92
C GLN A 163 1.38 -29.47 -16.63
N LEU A 164 1.88 -28.26 -16.91
CA LEU A 164 1.12 -27.23 -17.61
C LEU A 164 0.70 -27.69 -19.01
N GLN A 165 1.58 -28.32 -19.79
CA GLN A 165 1.24 -28.82 -21.12
C GLN A 165 0.18 -29.93 -21.09
N THR A 166 0.18 -30.75 -20.03
CA THR A 166 -0.77 -31.87 -19.88
C THR A 166 -2.16 -31.37 -19.49
N GLU A 167 -2.22 -30.36 -18.62
CA GLU A 167 -3.48 -29.87 -18.06
C GLU A 167 -4.10 -28.71 -18.86
N THR A 168 -3.29 -28.01 -19.67
CA THR A 168 -3.78 -26.94 -20.53
C THR A 168 -4.54 -27.54 -21.71
N HIS A 169 -5.73 -27.01 -21.98
CA HIS A 169 -6.51 -27.40 -23.16
C HIS A 169 -5.76 -27.05 -24.46
N ALA A 170 -6.06 -27.77 -25.55
CA ALA A 170 -5.45 -27.53 -26.86
C ALA A 170 -5.65 -26.09 -27.38
N ASP A 171 -6.79 -25.47 -27.06
CA ASP A 171 -7.11 -24.08 -27.41
C ASP A 171 -6.42 -23.04 -26.49
N GLY A 172 -5.58 -23.49 -25.55
CA GLY A 172 -4.91 -22.68 -24.55
C GLY A 172 -5.65 -22.61 -23.19
N PRO A 173 -5.10 -21.87 -22.22
CA PRO A 173 -5.69 -21.72 -20.90
C PRO A 173 -6.94 -20.85 -20.95
N LYS A 174 -8.03 -21.29 -20.32
CA LYS A 174 -9.29 -20.55 -20.21
C LYS A 174 -9.31 -19.53 -19.06
N SER A 175 -8.33 -19.60 -18.17
CA SER A 175 -8.19 -18.77 -16.96
C SER A 175 -6.71 -18.62 -16.60
N GLU A 176 -6.39 -17.57 -15.83
CA GLU A 176 -5.06 -17.32 -15.28
C GLU A 176 -4.72 -18.21 -14.06
N ALA A 177 -5.67 -19.01 -13.59
CA ALA A 177 -5.46 -19.90 -12.45
C ALA A 177 -4.44 -21.01 -12.79
N LEU A 178 -3.33 -21.04 -12.06
CA LEU A 178 -2.32 -22.09 -12.15
C LEU A 178 -2.74 -23.30 -11.30
N PRO A 179 -2.51 -24.53 -11.78
CA PRO A 179 -2.80 -25.72 -11.00
C PRO A 179 -1.82 -25.89 -9.83
N PRO A 180 -2.23 -26.53 -8.73
CA PRO A 180 -1.32 -26.90 -7.65
C PRO A 180 -0.40 -28.06 -8.06
N ALA A 181 0.66 -28.31 -7.29
CA ALA A 181 1.44 -29.53 -7.44
C ALA A 181 0.61 -30.76 -7.04
N HIS A 182 0.63 -31.81 -7.86
CA HIS A 182 -0.18 -33.02 -7.63
C HIS A 182 0.56 -34.17 -6.96
N LYS A 183 1.89 -34.24 -7.10
CA LYS A 183 2.71 -35.33 -6.57
C LYS A 183 3.56 -34.85 -5.40
N GLU A 184 3.80 -35.75 -4.45
CA GLU A 184 4.71 -35.49 -3.34
C GLU A 184 6.13 -35.22 -3.84
N GLY A 185 6.71 -34.10 -3.41
CA GLY A 185 8.04 -33.66 -3.83
C GLY A 185 8.09 -32.80 -5.11
N ASP A 186 6.98 -32.65 -5.84
CA ASP A 186 6.89 -31.69 -6.94
C ASP A 186 6.52 -30.30 -6.42
N LEU A 187 6.92 -29.26 -7.15
CA LEU A 187 6.63 -27.86 -6.83
C LEU A 187 5.54 -27.31 -7.76
N PRO A 188 4.72 -26.35 -7.29
CA PRO A 188 3.68 -25.75 -8.13
C PRO A 188 4.29 -25.08 -9.37
N PRO A 189 3.66 -25.16 -10.55
CA PRO A 189 4.17 -24.49 -11.74
C PRO A 189 4.35 -22.97 -11.56
N LEU A 190 5.44 -22.44 -12.13
CA LEU A 190 5.79 -21.01 -12.12
C LEU A 190 5.95 -20.40 -10.72
N TRP A 191 6.22 -21.22 -9.70
CA TRP A 191 6.32 -20.77 -8.31
C TRP A 191 7.42 -19.74 -8.05
N TRP A 192 8.52 -19.76 -8.82
CA TRP A 192 9.74 -19.01 -8.53
C TRP A 192 9.48 -17.53 -8.31
N GLN A 193 8.79 -16.86 -9.24
CA GLN A 193 8.54 -15.42 -9.16
C GLN A 193 7.71 -15.00 -7.94
N PHE A 194 6.83 -15.88 -7.46
CA PHE A 194 5.97 -15.60 -6.31
C PHE A 194 6.70 -15.79 -4.99
N VAL A 195 7.59 -16.79 -4.93
CA VAL A 195 8.36 -17.14 -3.74
C VAL A 195 9.59 -16.26 -3.57
N THR A 196 10.29 -15.92 -4.66
CA THR A 196 11.49 -15.08 -4.62
C THR A 196 11.17 -13.60 -4.87
N ARG A 197 9.91 -13.18 -4.74
CA ARG A 197 9.55 -11.78 -4.86
C ARG A 197 10.27 -10.96 -3.80
N SER A 198 10.68 -9.75 -4.17
CA SER A 198 11.26 -8.79 -3.24
C SER A 198 10.31 -8.54 -2.07
N ARG A 199 10.86 -8.38 -0.86
CA ARG A 199 10.05 -8.02 0.31
C ARG A 199 9.38 -6.68 0.07
N GLU A 200 8.16 -6.51 0.61
CA GLU A 200 7.42 -5.25 0.49
C GLU A 200 8.16 -4.07 1.13
N ARG A 201 8.85 -4.35 2.24
CA ARG A 201 9.67 -3.40 3.01
C ARG A 201 11.08 -3.97 3.16
N PRO A 202 11.97 -3.74 2.17
CA PRO A 202 13.36 -4.17 2.25
C PRO A 202 14.23 -3.26 3.14
N MET A 203 13.68 -2.13 3.63
CA MET A 203 14.30 -1.17 4.56
C MET A 203 13.71 -1.33 5.96
#